data_AF-A0A1V5Y0I6-F1
#
_entry.id   AF-A0A1V5Y0I6-F1
#
_cell.length_a   1.000
_cell.length_b   1.000
_cell.length_c   1.000
_cell.angle_alpha   90.00
_cell.angle_beta   90.00
_cell.angle_gamma   90.00
#
_symmetry.space_group_name_H-M   'P 1'
#
loop_
_entity.id
_entity.type
_entity.pdbx_description
1 polymer ?
#
loop_
_entity_poly.entity_id
_entity_poly.type
_entity_poly.pdbx_seq_one_letter_code
_entity_poly.pdbx_strand_id
1 'polypeptide(L)'
;MFKFKFATVLASAIAAICLLAGSAFADSGLEQKQAEIDKTVFEEKSDEIAGMGFMVTNTGVVGEYVEIGISPYEERFADYLYSLFGEDVKVVEGIAAIPYSTWEDPASTGIASSETEPAGTVEQGNGLTFILAAAAGAAVIAVCVVIFVRRAAARR
;
A
#
# COMPACT_ATOMS: atom_id res chain seq x y z
N MET A 1 -6.64 -48.76 30.77
CA MET A 1 -7.80 -48.09 30.14
C MET A 1 -7.80 -46.62 30.55
N PHE A 2 -7.27 -45.71 29.74
CA PHE A 2 -7.44 -44.26 29.91
C PHE A 2 -7.39 -43.62 28.51
N LYS A 3 -8.56 -43.45 27.89
CA LYS A 3 -8.75 -42.71 26.64
C LYS A 3 -9.82 -41.68 26.90
N PHE A 4 -9.45 -40.53 27.46
CA PHE A 4 -10.40 -39.45 27.75
C PHE A 4 -9.86 -38.09 27.29
N LYS A 5 -10.59 -37.51 26.33
CA LYS A 5 -10.92 -36.07 26.22
C LYS A 5 -9.76 -35.07 26.15
N PHE A 6 -9.05 -34.99 25.03
CA PHE A 6 -8.26 -33.80 24.68
C PHE A 6 -8.76 -33.06 23.43
N ALA A 7 -9.62 -33.68 22.61
CA ALA A 7 -10.04 -33.10 21.34
C ALA A 7 -11.05 -31.94 21.45
N THR A 8 -11.77 -31.80 22.56
CA THR A 8 -12.92 -30.87 22.64
C THR A 8 -12.55 -29.46 23.12
N VAL A 9 -11.47 -29.31 23.89
CA VAL A 9 -11.08 -27.99 24.45
C VAL A 9 -10.40 -27.10 23.40
N LEU A 10 -9.73 -27.70 22.41
CA LEU A 10 -9.00 -26.96 21.37
C LEU A 10 -9.91 -26.26 20.35
N ALA A 11 -11.09 -26.84 20.06
CA ALA A 11 -12.05 -26.26 19.11
C ALA A 11 -12.73 -24.98 19.64
N SER A 12 -12.92 -24.88 20.97
CA SER A 12 -13.58 -23.71 21.59
C SER A 12 -12.68 -22.48 21.69
N ALA A 13 -11.36 -22.65 21.73
CA ALA A 13 -10.41 -21.53 21.83
C ALA A 13 -10.21 -20.81 20.47
N ILE A 14 -10.29 -21.56 19.36
CA ILE A 14 -10.14 -21.00 18.01
C ILE A 14 -11.36 -20.13 17.64
N ALA A 15 -12.57 -20.55 18.01
CA ALA A 15 -13.79 -19.79 17.75
C ALA A 15 -13.84 -18.45 18.52
N ALA A 16 -13.28 -18.40 19.74
CA ALA A 16 -13.24 -17.18 20.55
C ALA A 16 -12.20 -16.15 20.04
N ILE A 17 -11.09 -16.62 19.45
CA ILE A 17 -10.08 -15.74 18.85
C ILE A 17 -10.60 -15.11 17.55
N CYS A 18 -11.39 -15.85 16.75
CA CYS A 18 -11.98 -15.30 15.52
C CYS A 18 -13.04 -14.22 15.76
N LEU A 19 -13.73 -14.22 16.93
CA LEU A 19 -14.82 -13.29 17.19
C LEU A 19 -14.36 -11.89 17.66
N LEU A 20 -13.11 -11.74 18.11
CA LEU A 20 -12.59 -10.48 18.68
C LEU A 20 -11.80 -9.62 17.68
N ALA A 21 -11.55 -10.11 16.46
CA ALA A 21 -10.81 -9.39 15.43
C ALA A 21 -11.70 -8.78 14.32
N GLY A 22 -13.03 -8.93 14.43
CA GLY A 22 -13.97 -8.72 13.32
C GLY A 22 -14.32 -7.28 12.93
N SER A 23 -13.82 -6.24 13.60
CA SER A 23 -14.26 -4.85 13.34
C SER A 23 -13.18 -3.87 12.90
N ALA A 24 -11.96 -4.34 12.62
CA ALA A 24 -10.84 -3.49 12.17
C ALA A 24 -10.39 -3.74 10.71
N PHE A 25 -11.04 -4.65 9.97
CA PHE A 25 -10.60 -5.10 8.65
C PHE A 25 -11.42 -4.56 7.47
N ALA A 26 -12.49 -3.79 7.71
CA ALA A 26 -13.33 -3.26 6.62
C ALA A 26 -12.75 -1.99 5.98
N ASP A 27 -12.00 -1.18 6.73
CA ASP A 27 -11.43 0.10 6.26
C ASP A 27 -10.13 -0.10 5.46
N SER A 28 -9.30 -1.06 5.88
CA SER A 28 -7.99 -1.32 5.28
C SER A 28 -8.03 -1.81 3.82
N GLY A 29 -9.16 -2.36 3.36
CA GLY A 29 -9.27 -2.97 2.03
C GLY A 29 -9.27 -1.95 0.90
N LEU A 30 -10.08 -0.88 1.03
CA LEU A 30 -10.19 0.16 0.02
C LEU A 30 -8.97 1.07 -0.01
N GLU A 31 -8.36 1.37 1.14
CA GLU A 31 -7.10 2.11 1.20
C GLU A 31 -5.95 1.34 0.55
N GLN A 32 -5.88 0.03 0.77
CA GLN A 32 -4.88 -0.82 0.11
C GLN A 32 -5.12 -0.88 -1.40
N LYS A 33 -6.39 -0.97 -1.84
CA LYS A 33 -6.75 -0.91 -3.25
C LYS A 33 -6.39 0.44 -3.87
N GLN A 34 -6.63 1.55 -3.16
CA GLN A 34 -6.20 2.87 -3.60
C GLN A 34 -4.67 2.93 -3.76
N ALA A 35 -3.90 2.44 -2.79
CA ALA A 35 -2.44 2.43 -2.87
C ALA A 35 -1.90 1.60 -4.06
N GLU A 36 -2.57 0.49 -4.38
CA GLU A 36 -2.28 -0.31 -5.58
C GLU A 36 -2.55 0.50 -6.85
N ILE A 37 -3.73 1.13 -6.94
CA ILE A 37 -4.09 1.99 -8.08
C ILE A 37 -3.08 3.12 -8.24
N ASP A 38 -2.72 3.81 -7.15
CA ASP A 38 -1.78 4.94 -7.16
C ASP A 38 -0.45 4.52 -7.76
N LYS A 39 0.11 3.41 -7.27
CA LYS A 39 1.36 2.86 -7.78
C LYS A 39 1.25 2.55 -9.27
N THR A 40 0.16 1.92 -9.69
CA THR A 40 0.01 1.56 -11.10
C THR A 40 -0.16 2.79 -12.00
N VAL A 41 -1.03 3.75 -11.66
CA VAL A 41 -1.36 4.87 -12.56
C VAL A 41 -0.35 6.01 -12.52
N PHE A 42 0.35 6.22 -11.40
CA PHE A 42 1.34 7.29 -11.26
C PHE A 42 2.79 6.82 -11.44
N GLU A 43 3.08 5.52 -11.28
CA GLU A 43 4.43 4.99 -11.43
C GLU A 43 4.54 3.98 -12.58
N GLU A 44 3.85 2.84 -12.50
CA GLU A 44 4.13 1.69 -13.37
C GLU A 44 3.65 1.87 -14.82
N LYS A 45 2.51 2.56 -15.01
CA LYS A 45 1.84 2.76 -16.30
C LYS A 45 1.68 4.23 -16.67
N SER A 46 2.33 5.14 -15.96
CA SER A 46 2.22 6.59 -16.20
C SER A 46 2.57 6.98 -17.64
N ASP A 47 3.66 6.43 -18.19
CA ASP A 47 4.09 6.66 -19.56
C ASP A 47 3.09 6.10 -20.60
N GLU A 48 2.51 4.92 -20.33
CA GLU A 48 1.49 4.30 -21.20
C GLU A 48 0.20 5.13 -21.21
N ILE A 49 -0.24 5.58 -20.02
CA ILE A 49 -1.40 6.46 -19.85
C ILE A 49 -1.20 7.76 -20.61
N ALA A 50 -0.05 8.40 -20.43
CA ALA A 50 0.31 9.61 -21.16
C ALA A 50 0.37 9.37 -22.68
N GLY A 51 0.91 8.23 -23.13
CA GLY A 51 0.96 7.83 -24.54
C GLY A 51 -0.42 7.63 -25.19
N MET A 52 -1.45 7.29 -24.40
CA MET A 52 -2.84 7.22 -24.88
C MET A 52 -3.53 8.59 -24.97
N GLY A 53 -2.92 9.64 -24.41
CA GLY A 53 -3.41 11.01 -24.52
C GLY A 53 -4.38 11.44 -23.40
N PHE A 54 -4.33 10.79 -22.23
CA PHE A 54 -5.04 11.24 -21.03
C PHE A 54 -4.14 11.18 -19.80
N MET A 55 -4.59 11.75 -18.69
CA MET A 55 -3.91 11.67 -17.40
C MET A 55 -4.88 11.32 -16.29
N VAL A 56 -4.37 10.67 -15.24
CA VAL A 56 -5.08 10.55 -13.95
C VAL A 56 -4.81 11.79 -13.12
N THR A 57 -5.85 12.47 -12.66
CA THR A 57 -5.75 13.71 -11.88
C THR A 57 -5.75 13.46 -10.38
N ASN A 58 -6.48 12.44 -9.93
CA ASN A 58 -6.62 12.08 -8.53
C ASN A 58 -7.15 10.65 -8.39
N THR A 59 -6.92 10.08 -7.21
CA THR A 59 -7.50 8.83 -6.75
C THR A 59 -8.03 9.04 -5.32
N GLY A 60 -9.05 8.31 -4.92
CA GLY A 60 -9.58 8.45 -3.56
C GLY A 60 -10.65 7.43 -3.21
N VAL A 61 -10.65 6.93 -1.97
CA VAL A 61 -11.77 6.15 -1.45
C VAL A 61 -13.00 7.04 -1.30
N VAL A 62 -14.10 6.67 -1.96
CA VAL A 62 -15.40 7.37 -1.89
C VAL A 62 -16.48 6.35 -1.57
N GLY A 63 -16.93 6.35 -0.31
CA GLY A 63 -17.94 5.40 0.16
C GLY A 63 -17.43 3.95 0.11
N GLU A 64 -17.92 3.17 -0.84
CA GLU A 64 -17.62 1.74 -0.97
C GLU A 64 -16.73 1.40 -2.20
N TYR A 65 -16.17 2.41 -2.86
CA TYR A 65 -15.33 2.24 -4.05
C TYR A 65 -14.14 3.19 -4.06
N VAL A 66 -13.16 2.93 -4.93
CA VAL A 66 -12.08 3.89 -5.22
C VAL A 66 -12.42 4.68 -6.48
N GLU A 67 -12.47 6.00 -6.36
CA GLU A 67 -12.66 6.92 -7.48
C GLU A 67 -11.31 7.20 -8.18
N ILE A 68 -11.33 7.25 -9.50
CA ILE A 68 -10.20 7.65 -10.34
C ILE A 68 -10.65 8.80 -11.23
N GLY A 69 -10.13 10.01 -10.98
CA GLY A 69 -10.37 11.17 -11.82
C GLY A 69 -9.45 11.17 -13.04
N ILE A 70 -9.99 11.36 -14.24
CA ILE A 70 -9.22 11.43 -15.49
C ILE A 70 -9.50 12.71 -16.29
N SER A 71 -8.49 13.17 -17.03
CA SER A 71 -8.63 14.31 -17.94
C SER A 71 -7.88 14.09 -19.27
N PRO A 72 -8.53 14.29 -20.44
CA PRO A 72 -9.98 14.44 -20.61
C PRO A 72 -10.72 13.14 -20.25
N TYR A 73 -12.01 13.24 -19.89
CA TYR A 73 -12.85 12.06 -19.73
C TYR A 73 -13.36 11.56 -21.08
N GLU A 74 -12.98 10.33 -21.44
CA GLU A 74 -13.54 9.62 -22.58
C GLU A 74 -13.74 8.15 -22.22
N GLU A 75 -14.80 7.52 -22.75
CA GLU A 75 -15.19 6.14 -22.41
C GLU A 75 -14.06 5.14 -22.66
N ARG A 76 -13.30 5.29 -23.76
CA ARG A 76 -12.14 4.43 -24.07
C ARG A 76 -11.05 4.44 -22.98
N PHE A 77 -10.89 5.56 -22.27
CA PHE A 77 -9.90 5.70 -21.21
C PHE A 77 -10.41 5.09 -19.91
N ALA A 78 -11.71 5.26 -19.63
CA ALA A 78 -12.38 4.59 -18.53
C ALA A 78 -12.34 3.07 -18.70
N ASP A 79 -12.65 2.55 -19.90
CA ASP A 79 -12.60 1.13 -20.24
C ASP A 79 -11.22 0.52 -20.00
N TYR A 80 -10.16 1.26 -20.37
CA TYR A 80 -8.79 0.85 -20.07
C TYR A 80 -8.57 0.69 -18.56
N LEU A 81 -8.98 1.67 -17.74
CA LEU A 81 -8.83 1.60 -16.28
C LEU A 81 -9.70 0.50 -15.66
N TYR A 82 -10.92 0.28 -16.17
CA TYR A 82 -11.77 -0.83 -15.76
C TYR A 82 -11.14 -2.19 -16.08
N SER A 83 -10.45 -2.30 -17.22
CA SER A 83 -9.73 -3.53 -17.58
C SER A 83 -8.58 -3.86 -16.63
N LEU A 84 -8.01 -2.85 -15.95
CA LEU A 84 -6.93 -3.02 -14.98
C LEU A 84 -7.45 -3.34 -13.57
N PHE A 85 -8.48 -2.61 -13.11
CA PHE A 85 -8.84 -2.58 -11.69
C PHE A 85 -10.21 -3.20 -11.36
N GLY A 86 -10.97 -3.61 -12.39
CA GLY A 86 -12.29 -4.22 -12.26
C GLY A 86 -13.39 -3.22 -11.90
N GLU A 87 -14.49 -3.74 -11.35
CA GLU A 87 -15.71 -2.96 -11.08
C GLU A 87 -15.70 -2.19 -9.75
N ASP A 88 -14.79 -2.50 -8.81
CA ASP A 88 -14.72 -1.76 -7.53
C ASP A 88 -14.00 -0.40 -7.63
N VAL A 89 -13.85 0.11 -8.86
CA VAL A 89 -13.42 1.49 -9.12
C VAL A 89 -14.51 2.24 -9.88
N LYS A 90 -14.52 3.57 -9.71
CA LYS A 90 -15.38 4.46 -10.49
C LYS A 90 -14.52 5.51 -11.17
N VAL A 91 -14.56 5.54 -12.50
CA VAL A 91 -13.85 6.54 -13.28
C VAL A 91 -14.76 7.75 -13.48
N VAL A 92 -14.24 8.94 -13.17
CA VAL A 92 -14.99 10.20 -13.27
C VAL A 92 -14.17 11.27 -14.00
N GLU A 93 -14.83 12.34 -14.42
CA GLU A 93 -14.13 13.50 -14.96
C GLU A 93 -13.31 14.19 -13.86
N GLY A 94 -12.01 14.30 -14.11
CA GLY A 94 -11.02 14.86 -13.22
C GLY A 94 -10.59 16.27 -13.63
N ILE A 95 -10.35 17.13 -12.63
CA ILE A 95 -9.81 18.47 -12.82
C ILE A 95 -8.39 18.49 -12.30
N ALA A 96 -7.43 18.82 -13.16
CA ALA A 96 -6.03 18.95 -12.76
C ALA A 96 -5.86 20.13 -11.79
N ALA A 97 -5.13 19.91 -10.69
CA ALA A 97 -4.72 20.99 -9.81
C ALA A 97 -3.66 21.87 -10.50
N ILE A 98 -3.91 23.18 -10.55
CA ILE A 98 -2.90 24.14 -11.02
C ILE A 98 -2.07 24.57 -9.80
N PRO A 99 -0.74 24.39 -9.82
CA PRO A 99 0.10 24.85 -8.73
C PRO A 99 -0.03 26.38 -8.57
N TYR A 100 -0.21 26.83 -7.33
CA TYR A 100 -0.24 28.26 -7.02
C TYR A 100 1.16 28.84 -7.26
N SER A 101 1.33 29.65 -8.31
CA SER A 101 2.57 30.38 -8.51
C SER A 101 2.63 31.56 -7.52
N THR A 102 3.73 31.69 -6.79
CA THR A 102 4.03 32.94 -6.09
C THR A 102 4.23 33.99 -7.16
N TRP A 103 3.27 34.90 -7.30
CA TRP A 103 3.43 36.11 -8.09
C TRP A 103 4.60 36.90 -7.49
N GLU A 104 5.77 36.86 -8.14
CA GLU A 104 6.86 37.77 -7.78
C GLU A 104 6.41 39.19 -8.15
N ASP A 105 6.18 40.01 -7.13
CA ASP A 105 5.97 41.44 -7.30
C ASP A 105 7.21 42.05 -7.97
N PRO A 106 7.11 42.65 -9.18
CA PRO A 106 8.24 43.24 -9.87
C PRO A 106 8.88 44.43 -9.12
N ALA A 107 8.33 44.85 -7.97
CA ALA A 107 8.92 45.85 -7.10
C ALA A 107 9.97 45.32 -6.11
N SER A 108 10.18 44.01 -5.97
CA SER A 108 11.16 43.45 -5.02
C SER A 108 12.57 43.40 -5.61
N THR A 109 13.11 44.55 -6.02
CA THR A 109 14.50 44.67 -6.45
C THR A 109 15.42 44.81 -5.23
N GLY A 110 16.05 43.69 -4.85
CA GLY A 110 17.37 43.62 -4.24
C GLY A 110 17.50 43.91 -2.75
N ILE A 111 18.03 42.93 -1.99
CA ILE A 111 19.38 42.99 -1.44
C ILE A 111 19.95 41.56 -1.47
N ALA A 112 21.04 41.37 -2.21
CA ALA A 112 21.88 40.20 -2.08
C ALA A 112 22.62 40.27 -0.73
N SER A 113 22.39 39.30 0.15
CA SER A 113 23.36 38.95 1.17
C SER A 113 24.04 37.66 0.72
N SER A 114 25.27 37.83 0.26
CA SER A 114 26.26 36.77 0.17
C SER A 114 26.64 36.37 1.60
N GLU A 115 26.24 35.17 2.01
CA GLU A 115 26.96 34.40 3.04
C GLU A 115 27.18 32.99 2.50
N THR A 116 28.36 32.81 1.91
CA THR A 116 29.09 31.53 1.91
C THR A 116 29.38 31.17 3.35
N GLU A 117 29.07 29.94 3.78
CA GLU A 117 29.73 29.17 4.85
C GLU A 117 29.01 27.80 5.00
N PRO A 118 29.60 26.76 5.59
CA PRO A 118 30.35 25.72 4.89
C PRO A 118 29.65 24.35 4.95
N ALA A 119 30.28 23.36 4.29
CA ALA A 119 29.94 21.95 4.39
C ALA A 119 29.91 21.47 5.86
N GLY A 120 28.72 21.21 6.37
CA GLY A 120 28.46 20.54 7.64
C GLY A 120 28.17 19.07 7.42
N THR A 121 29.16 18.22 7.69
CA THR A 121 29.02 16.77 7.84
C THR A 121 27.95 16.46 8.87
N VAL A 122 26.86 15.78 8.47
CA VAL A 122 26.00 15.10 9.44
C VAL A 122 26.58 13.71 9.64
N GLU A 123 27.16 13.52 10.81
CA GLU A 123 27.70 12.24 11.26
C GLU A 123 26.63 11.16 11.33
N GLN A 124 27.00 10.03 10.76
CA GLN A 124 26.44 8.72 10.95
C GLN A 124 26.45 8.40 12.45
N GLY A 125 25.29 8.52 13.10
CA GLY A 125 25.08 8.09 14.47
C GLY A 125 25.17 6.57 14.55
N ASN A 126 26.37 6.07 14.83
CA ASN A 126 26.61 4.67 15.13
C ASN A 126 26.17 4.37 16.57
N GLY A 127 25.26 3.40 16.69
CA GLY A 127 24.90 2.78 17.95
C GLY A 127 23.71 1.85 17.72
N LEU A 128 23.91 0.57 17.34
CA LEU A 128 23.87 -0.52 18.33
C LEU A 128 22.85 -0.18 19.43
N THR A 129 21.59 -0.62 19.35
CA THR A 129 21.23 -2.03 19.56
C THR A 129 19.89 -2.37 18.90
N PHE A 130 19.97 -3.16 17.84
CA PHE A 130 18.90 -4.03 17.36
C PHE A 130 18.62 -5.12 18.42
N ILE A 131 17.76 -4.89 19.41
CA ILE A 131 17.16 -6.00 20.18
C ILE A 131 15.73 -5.61 20.62
N LEU A 132 14.72 -6.16 19.92
CA LEU A 132 13.50 -6.83 20.45
C LEU A 132 12.34 -6.84 19.42
N ALA A 133 12.44 -7.73 18.43
CA ALA A 133 11.33 -8.42 17.74
C ALA A 133 11.98 -9.26 16.63
N ALA A 134 11.84 -10.56 16.47
CA ALA A 134 10.90 -11.50 17.03
C ALA A 134 11.55 -12.90 17.08
N ALA A 135 11.62 -13.48 18.28
CA ALA A 135 11.92 -14.89 18.49
C ALA A 135 10.74 -15.82 18.07
N ALA A 136 9.94 -15.43 17.07
CA ALA A 136 8.81 -16.20 16.56
C ALA A 136 9.05 -16.78 15.14
N GLY A 137 10.08 -16.31 14.41
CA GLY A 137 10.34 -16.73 13.03
C GLY A 137 10.98 -18.13 12.90
N ALA A 138 11.77 -18.56 13.88
CA ALA A 138 12.52 -19.83 13.79
C ALA A 138 11.63 -21.07 14.01
N ALA A 139 10.55 -20.96 14.78
CA ALA A 139 9.65 -22.08 15.06
C ALA A 139 8.79 -22.45 13.84
N VAL A 140 8.35 -21.46 13.05
CA VAL A 140 7.50 -21.68 11.87
C VAL A 140 8.28 -22.39 10.76
N ILE A 141 9.54 -22.00 10.53
CA ILE A 141 10.38 -22.63 9.50
C ILE A 141 10.71 -24.09 9.89
N ALA A 142 11.02 -24.37 11.17
CA ALA A 142 11.28 -25.73 11.63
C ALA A 142 10.06 -26.65 11.48
N VAL A 143 8.85 -26.14 11.77
CA VAL A 143 7.60 -26.90 11.61
C VAL A 143 7.30 -27.16 10.13
N CYS A 144 7.47 -26.17 9.24
CA CYS A 144 7.28 -26.34 7.80
C CYS A 144 8.24 -27.38 7.20
N VAL A 145 9.51 -27.36 7.61
CA VAL A 145 10.52 -28.31 7.14
C VAL A 145 10.21 -29.73 7.60
N VAL A 146 9.80 -29.93 8.86
CA VAL A 146 9.43 -31.26 9.37
C VAL A 146 8.19 -31.83 8.66
N ILE A 147 7.17 -31.00 8.38
CA ILE A 147 5.97 -31.42 7.65
C ILE A 147 6.33 -31.83 6.21
N PHE A 148 7.17 -31.05 5.53
CA PHE A 148 7.59 -31.33 4.17
C PHE A 148 8.42 -32.62 4.07
N VAL A 149 9.38 -32.82 4.97
CA VAL A 149 10.23 -34.03 5.00
C VAL A 149 9.39 -35.28 5.32
N ARG A 150 8.44 -35.21 6.26
CA ARG A 150 7.56 -36.36 6.57
C ARG A 150 6.63 -36.70 5.40
N ARG A 151 6.15 -35.70 4.66
CA ARG A 151 5.31 -35.91 3.48
C ARG A 151 6.09 -36.48 2.29
N ALA A 152 7.39 -36.18 2.18
CA ALA A 152 8.27 -36.77 1.18
C ALA A 152 8.65 -38.23 1.50
N ALA A 153 8.82 -38.57 2.79
CA ALA A 153 9.15 -39.93 3.21
C ALA A 153 7.96 -40.91 3.12
N ALA A 154 6.72 -40.43 3.23
CA ALA A 154 5.51 -41.27 3.15
C ALA A 154 5.06 -41.61 1.71
N ARG A 155 5.81 -41.17 0.68
CA ARG A 155 5.55 -41.48 -0.74
C ARG A 155 6.55 -42.47 -1.35
N ARG A 156 7.30 -43.21 -0.53
CA ARG A 156 8.13 -44.34 -0.95
C ARG A 156 7.59 -45.64 -0.38
#